data_AF-A0A3Q9HTA4-F1
#
_entry.id   AF-A0A3Q9HTA4-F1
#
_cell.length_a   1.000
_cell.length_b   1.000
_cell.length_c   1.000
_cell.angle_alpha   90.00
_cell.angle_beta   90.00
_cell.angle_gamma   90.00
#
_symmetry.space_group_name_H-M   'P 1'
#
loop_
_entity.id
_entity.type
_entity.pdbx_description
1 polymer ?
#
loop_
_entity_poly.entity_id
_entity_poly.type
_entity_poly.pdbx_seq_one_letter_code
_entity_poly.pdbx_strand_id
1 'polypeptide(L)'
;MKKNKIILLAFLTITIIFSSLALAYHHQYLDQIGVDFDISPDSDKDMNYLPLQPIAYYYNFSLSYDEKEIHGYWKNIDFKLKIGSRVAEVKGRREIYDDPVIMVNGHILVPRVFLEDLLNIDFKWRKPSSKFIIRKKSYPDDIKIYLYTNKERYEFGEQIVVTMIIKNTGNSRLRIPLSSSQIYDLYLFYKDREIWRWSRDKMFTSAITYFELEPYESKVYTITLPRELILTPAQYQLQGTFTSNPEIKSDIYFFTVVD
;
A
#
# COMPACT_ATOMS: atom_id res chain seq x y z
N MET A 1 -54.52 47.31 -19.89
CA MET A 1 -53.77 48.46 -19.33
C MET A 1 -53.62 48.23 -17.82
N LYS A 2 -52.41 47.93 -17.31
CA LYS A 2 -51.57 48.85 -16.49
C LYS A 2 -52.36 49.47 -15.31
N LYS A 3 -52.02 49.41 -14.02
CA LYS A 3 -50.71 49.35 -13.33
C LYS A 3 -50.93 49.27 -11.79
N ASN A 4 -50.07 48.51 -11.10
CA ASN A 4 -49.29 48.78 -9.87
C ASN A 4 -49.93 49.30 -8.56
N LYS A 5 -49.65 48.58 -7.43
CA LYS A 5 -48.75 48.91 -6.27
C LYS A 5 -49.17 48.04 -5.05
N ILE A 6 -48.42 47.01 -4.62
CA ILE A 6 -47.22 46.98 -3.74
C ILE A 6 -47.41 47.70 -2.39
N ILE A 7 -47.36 46.92 -1.28
CA ILE A 7 -46.61 47.09 0.01
C ILE A 7 -47.07 45.92 0.93
N LEU A 8 -46.26 44.88 1.17
CA LEU A 8 -45.16 44.72 2.14
C LEU A 8 -45.62 44.07 3.46
N LEU A 9 -45.45 42.75 3.59
CA LEU A 9 -45.19 42.12 4.88
C LEU A 9 -44.29 40.90 4.66
N ALA A 10 -42.99 41.14 4.73
CA ALA A 10 -41.97 40.10 4.72
C ALA A 10 -41.76 39.65 6.18
N PHE A 11 -42.22 38.45 6.52
CA PHE A 11 -41.77 37.75 7.73
C PHE A 11 -41.50 36.29 7.39
N LEU A 12 -40.20 36.01 7.23
CA LEU A 12 -39.51 34.90 7.89
C LEU A 12 -40.09 33.49 7.72
N THR A 13 -39.69 32.80 6.65
CA THR A 13 -39.31 31.38 6.72
C THR A 13 -38.15 31.15 5.75
N ILE A 14 -36.92 31.40 6.22
CA ILE A 14 -35.71 30.86 5.60
C ILE A 14 -35.72 29.37 5.90
N THR A 15 -36.36 28.58 5.05
CA THR A 15 -36.08 27.13 4.98
C THR A 15 -34.71 26.98 4.34
N ILE A 16 -33.70 26.85 5.20
CA ILE A 16 -32.35 26.43 4.83
C ILE A 16 -32.51 25.03 4.24
N ILE A 17 -32.45 24.94 2.91
CA ILE A 17 -32.19 23.69 2.21
C ILE A 17 -30.76 23.32 2.61
N PHE A 18 -30.62 22.51 3.66
CA PHE A 18 -29.40 21.73 3.86
C PHE A 18 -29.35 20.71 2.73
N SER A 19 -28.88 21.15 1.56
CA SER A 19 -28.22 20.24 0.64
C SER A 19 -27.03 19.71 1.42
N SER A 20 -27.17 18.50 1.96
CA SER A 20 -26.03 17.68 2.35
C SER A 20 -25.25 17.39 1.08
N LEU A 21 -24.44 18.35 0.65
CA LEU A 21 -23.16 18.06 0.05
C LEU A 21 -22.45 17.26 1.12
N ALA A 22 -22.60 15.93 1.06
CA ALA A 22 -21.55 15.04 1.48
C ALA A 22 -20.34 15.44 0.63
N LEU A 23 -19.60 16.43 1.13
CA LEU A 23 -18.21 16.63 0.80
C LEU A 23 -17.57 15.28 1.14
N ALA A 24 -17.47 14.44 0.12
CA ALA A 24 -16.55 13.34 0.10
C ALA A 24 -15.23 13.93 0.60
N TYR A 25 -14.82 13.49 1.79
CA TYR A 25 -13.57 13.84 2.42
C TYR A 25 -12.47 13.33 1.51
N HIS A 26 -12.15 14.13 0.50
CA HIS A 26 -10.98 13.98 -0.32
C HIS A 26 -9.82 14.20 0.64
N HIS A 27 -9.14 13.12 1.04
CA HIS A 27 -7.91 13.16 1.82
C HIS A 27 -6.83 13.83 0.98
N GLN A 28 -6.92 15.16 0.86
CA GLN A 28 -5.90 16.01 0.28
C GLN A 28 -4.77 16.12 1.30
N TYR A 29 -3.66 15.43 1.00
CA TYR A 29 -2.31 15.67 1.50
C TYR A 29 -2.19 15.95 3.01
N LEU A 30 -2.13 14.89 3.81
CA LEU A 30 -1.68 14.99 5.20
C LEU A 30 -0.19 15.38 5.25
N ASP A 31 0.06 16.55 5.83
CA ASP A 31 1.24 16.99 6.58
C ASP A 31 2.61 16.98 5.87
N GLN A 32 2.95 18.11 5.24
CA GLN A 32 4.34 18.47 4.92
C GLN A 32 5.10 18.80 6.22
N ILE A 33 5.53 17.78 6.95
CA ILE A 33 6.28 17.98 8.21
C ILE A 33 7.75 18.15 7.88
N GLY A 34 8.23 19.40 7.92
CA GLY A 34 9.66 19.65 8.04
C GLY A 34 10.11 19.28 9.45
N VAL A 35 10.74 18.12 9.60
CA VAL A 35 11.53 17.83 10.80
C VAL A 35 12.90 18.47 10.58
N ASP A 36 13.24 19.46 11.41
CA ASP A 36 14.58 20.03 11.41
C ASP A 36 15.52 19.04 12.11
N PHE A 37 16.65 18.78 11.49
CA PHE A 37 17.66 17.86 12.01
C PHE A 37 18.92 18.62 12.38
N ASP A 38 19.34 18.49 13.64
CA ASP A 38 20.61 19.07 14.11
C ASP A 38 21.84 18.44 13.43
N ILE A 39 21.64 17.26 12.83
CA ILE A 39 22.59 16.58 11.95
C ILE A 39 21.91 16.40 10.59
N SER A 40 22.33 17.20 9.60
CA SER A 40 21.85 17.07 8.22
C SER A 40 22.38 15.76 7.62
N PRO A 41 21.53 14.88 7.06
CA PRO A 41 21.97 13.78 6.21
C PRO A 41 22.44 14.34 4.86
N ASP A 42 23.56 15.06 4.86
CA ASP A 42 24.01 15.91 3.75
C ASP A 42 24.96 15.22 2.77
N SER A 43 24.98 13.89 2.74
CA SER A 43 25.63 13.15 1.66
C SER A 43 24.63 12.22 0.97
N ASP A 44 24.78 12.03 -0.34
CA ASP A 44 23.97 11.07 -1.10
C ASP A 44 24.14 9.62 -0.56
N LYS A 45 25.11 9.36 0.35
CA LYS A 45 25.25 8.11 1.12
C LYS A 45 24.51 8.10 2.47
N ASP A 46 24.27 9.27 3.08
CA ASP A 46 23.66 9.40 4.42
C ASP A 46 22.13 9.50 4.38
N MET A 47 21.52 9.54 3.19
CA MET A 47 20.06 9.54 3.03
C MET A 47 19.37 8.27 3.57
N ASN A 48 20.14 7.22 3.87
CA ASN A 48 19.64 5.99 4.46
C ASN A 48 19.43 6.10 5.97
N TYR A 49 19.84 7.19 6.62
CA TYR A 49 19.73 7.36 8.05
C TYR A 49 18.79 8.50 8.43
N LEU A 50 18.13 8.34 9.56
CA LEU A 50 17.34 9.37 10.19
C LEU A 50 17.61 9.38 11.70
N PRO A 51 17.74 10.55 12.33
CA PRO A 51 17.88 10.61 13.78
C PRO A 51 16.56 10.23 14.44
N LEU A 52 16.64 9.28 15.37
CA LEU A 52 15.49 8.68 16.01
C LEU A 52 14.80 9.68 16.95
N GLN A 53 15.56 10.53 17.65
CA GLN A 53 15.01 11.39 18.70
C GLN A 53 13.99 12.43 18.18
N PRO A 54 14.25 13.21 17.11
CA PRO A 54 13.25 14.14 16.58
C PRO A 54 11.98 13.44 16.09
N ILE A 55 12.13 12.25 15.52
CA ILE A 55 11.01 11.44 15.02
C ILE A 55 10.20 10.87 16.17
N ALA A 56 10.88 10.40 17.22
CA ALA A 56 10.28 9.94 18.46
C ALA A 56 9.48 11.04 19.15
N TYR A 57 10.05 12.25 19.23
CA TYR A 57 9.33 13.42 19.76
C TYR A 57 8.09 13.71 18.92
N TYR A 58 8.23 13.77 17.60
CA TYR A 58 7.12 14.09 16.69
C TYR A 58 5.97 13.06 16.75
N TYR A 59 6.30 11.77 16.75
CA TYR A 59 5.32 10.68 16.76
C TYR A 59 4.92 10.19 18.15
N ASN A 60 5.39 10.86 19.21
CA ASN A 60 5.16 10.50 20.61
C ASN A 60 5.59 9.06 20.94
N PHE A 61 6.81 8.68 20.58
CA PHE A 61 7.41 7.42 21.01
C PHE A 61 7.83 7.54 22.47
N SER A 62 7.66 6.47 23.24
CA SER A 62 8.34 6.31 24.51
C SER A 62 9.67 5.61 24.26
N LEU A 63 10.78 6.27 24.58
CA LEU A 63 12.13 5.71 24.40
C LEU A 63 12.84 5.57 25.74
N SER A 64 13.60 4.49 25.88
CA SER A 64 14.60 4.27 26.93
C SER A 64 15.83 3.67 26.27
N TYR A 65 17.01 4.17 26.55
CA TYR A 65 18.24 3.69 25.91
C TYR A 65 19.46 3.84 26.80
N ASP A 66 20.47 3.02 26.50
CA ASP A 66 21.83 3.13 27.03
C ASP A 66 22.84 3.16 25.87
N GLU A 67 24.12 2.94 26.15
CA GLU A 67 25.19 2.96 25.15
C GLU A 67 25.10 1.82 24.11
N LYS A 68 24.30 0.79 24.37
CA LYS A 68 24.25 -0.45 23.57
C LYS A 68 22.87 -0.71 23.00
N GLU A 69 21.81 -0.42 23.75
CA GLU A 69 20.45 -0.81 23.42
C GLU A 69 19.48 0.35 23.50
N ILE A 70 18.46 0.29 22.66
CA ILE A 70 17.35 1.23 22.61
C ILE A 70 16.07 0.41 22.68
N HIS A 71 15.25 0.72 23.67
CA HIS A 71 13.93 0.16 23.87
C HIS A 71 12.91 1.26 23.56
N GLY A 72 12.01 0.97 22.62
CA GLY A 72 11.01 1.92 22.18
C GLY A 72 9.60 1.34 22.22
N TYR A 73 8.64 2.21 22.46
CA TYR A 73 7.22 1.88 22.39
C TYR A 73 6.47 2.97 21.64
N TRP A 74 5.69 2.58 20.66
CA TRP A 74 4.83 3.48 19.90
C TRP A 74 3.46 2.86 19.66
N LYS A 75 2.41 3.53 20.12
CA LYS A 75 1.02 3.07 20.09
C LYS A 75 0.85 1.71 20.78
N ASN A 76 1.01 0.61 20.04
CA ASN A 76 0.93 -0.78 20.52
C ASN A 76 2.07 -1.63 19.91
N ILE A 77 3.20 -0.98 19.63
CA ILE A 77 4.36 -1.58 18.99
C ILE A 77 5.55 -1.38 19.93
N ASP A 78 6.01 -2.46 20.55
CA ASP A 78 7.33 -2.51 21.18
C ASP A 78 8.40 -2.77 20.12
N PHE A 79 9.54 -2.11 20.26
CA PHE A 79 10.72 -2.40 19.47
C PHE A 79 12.01 -2.28 20.28
N LYS A 80 13.00 -3.07 19.90
CA LYS A 80 14.36 -3.01 20.44
C LYS A 80 15.37 -2.89 19.32
N LEU A 81 16.33 -2.02 19.52
CA LEU A 81 17.45 -1.80 18.61
C LEU A 81 18.74 -1.95 19.38
N LYS A 82 19.80 -2.35 18.68
CA LYS A 82 21.14 -2.42 19.24
C LYS A 82 22.09 -1.56 18.41
N ILE A 83 22.86 -0.70 19.07
CA ILE A 83 23.89 0.11 18.42
C ILE A 83 24.94 -0.81 17.78
N GLY A 84 25.28 -0.53 16.53
CA GLY A 84 26.16 -1.34 15.67
C GLY A 84 25.49 -2.57 15.05
N SER A 85 24.19 -2.80 15.29
CA SER A 85 23.45 -3.96 14.77
C SER A 85 22.54 -3.58 13.62
N ARG A 86 22.47 -4.45 12.61
CA ARG A 86 21.47 -4.45 11.52
C ARG A 86 20.13 -5.06 11.91
N VAL A 87 20.05 -5.61 13.12
CA VAL A 87 18.88 -6.34 13.59
C VAL A 87 18.06 -5.45 14.51
N ALA A 88 16.77 -5.32 14.22
CA ALA A 88 15.76 -4.83 15.14
C ALA A 88 14.88 -5.97 15.64
N GLU A 89 14.35 -5.85 16.85
CA GLU A 89 13.22 -6.64 17.33
C GLU A 89 11.99 -5.74 17.27
N VAL A 90 10.92 -6.13 16.57
CA VAL A 90 9.67 -5.36 16.48
C VAL A 90 8.51 -6.31 16.77
N LYS A 91 7.73 -6.06 17.82
CA LYS A 91 6.68 -6.97 18.33
C LYS A 91 7.19 -8.40 18.54
N GLY A 92 8.39 -8.53 19.13
CA GLY A 92 9.07 -9.79 19.36
C GLY A 92 9.60 -10.51 18.09
N ARG A 93 9.49 -9.92 16.89
CA ARG A 93 10.05 -10.48 15.64
C ARG A 93 11.36 -9.81 15.30
N ARG A 94 12.34 -10.60 14.85
CA ARG A 94 13.64 -10.08 14.39
C ARG A 94 13.54 -9.65 12.94
N GLU A 95 13.80 -8.38 12.68
CA GLU A 95 13.89 -7.76 11.35
C GLU A 95 15.37 -7.42 11.07
N ILE A 96 15.83 -7.65 9.83
CA ILE A 96 17.21 -7.36 9.41
C ILE A 96 17.16 -6.27 8.34
N TYR A 97 17.95 -5.22 8.54
CA TYR A 97 18.10 -4.10 7.62
C TYR A 97 19.50 -4.08 6.99
N ASP A 98 19.64 -3.40 5.85
CA ASP A 98 20.93 -3.28 5.15
C ASP A 98 21.96 -2.46 5.95
N ASP A 99 21.47 -1.52 6.74
CA ASP A 99 22.26 -0.55 7.50
C ASP A 99 22.12 -0.79 9.02
N PRO A 100 23.20 -0.72 9.81
CA PRO A 100 23.13 -0.86 11.25
C PRO A 100 22.60 0.40 11.93
N VAL A 101 22.08 0.29 13.16
CA VAL A 101 21.84 1.48 14.00
C VAL A 101 23.18 2.05 14.46
N ILE A 102 23.37 3.36 14.35
CA ILE A 102 24.65 4.03 14.70
C ILE A 102 24.43 5.17 15.67
N MET A 103 25.47 5.51 16.43
CA MET A 103 25.49 6.68 17.30
C MET A 103 26.51 7.68 16.79
N VAL A 104 26.07 8.91 16.50
CA VAL A 104 26.93 9.99 15.98
C VAL A 104 26.68 11.23 16.82
N ASN A 105 27.73 11.74 17.48
CA ASN A 105 27.67 12.93 18.33
C ASN A 105 26.56 12.88 19.40
N GLY A 106 26.29 11.72 19.99
CA GLY A 106 25.22 11.53 20.98
C GLY A 106 23.80 11.37 20.39
N HIS A 107 23.66 11.45 19.06
CA HIS A 107 22.40 11.19 18.37
C HIS A 107 22.36 9.75 17.89
N ILE A 108 21.17 9.15 17.96
CA ILE A 108 20.93 7.79 17.49
C ILE A 108 20.41 7.92 16.07
N LEU A 109 21.16 7.41 15.10
CA LEU A 109 20.72 7.33 13.72
C LEU A 109 20.28 5.91 13.43
N VAL A 110 19.07 5.78 12.92
CA VAL A 110 18.47 4.50 12.53
C VAL A 110 18.30 4.45 11.01
N PRO A 111 18.31 3.25 10.42
CA PRO A 111 17.95 3.10 9.02
C PRO A 111 16.57 3.72 8.74
N ARG A 112 16.47 4.52 7.69
CA ARG A 112 15.23 5.13 7.22
C ARG A 112 14.15 4.06 7.01
N VAL A 113 14.54 2.93 6.41
CA VAL A 113 13.64 1.78 6.17
C VAL A 113 13.03 1.26 7.46
N PHE A 114 13.78 1.21 8.57
CA PHE A 114 13.23 0.81 9.87
C PHE A 114 12.09 1.74 10.29
N LEU A 115 12.24 3.05 10.13
CA LEU A 115 11.20 4.02 10.49
C LEU A 115 10.03 4.00 9.51
N GLU A 116 10.30 3.85 8.21
CA GLU A 116 9.26 3.70 7.18
C GLU A 116 8.37 2.49 7.47
N ASP A 117 8.97 1.37 7.86
CA ASP A 117 8.26 0.14 8.22
C ASP A 117 7.52 0.28 9.55
N LEU A 118 8.17 0.86 10.57
CA LEU A 118 7.57 1.07 11.89
C LEU A 118 6.35 1.99 11.82
N LEU A 119 6.47 3.11 11.10
CA LEU A 119 5.46 4.16 11.03
C LEU A 119 4.46 3.97 9.89
N ASN A 120 4.76 3.06 8.94
CA ASN A 120 4.04 2.88 7.70
C ASN A 120 3.97 4.18 6.86
N ILE A 121 5.12 4.81 6.67
CA ILE A 121 5.28 6.08 5.94
C ILE A 121 6.44 5.99 4.94
N ASP A 122 6.46 6.87 3.96
CA ASP A 122 7.53 7.09 3.00
C ASP A 122 8.17 8.47 3.26
N PHE A 123 9.49 8.51 3.36
CA PHE A 123 10.26 9.72 3.60
C PHE A 123 10.86 10.22 2.29
N LYS A 124 10.30 11.28 1.70
CA LYS A 124 10.86 11.91 0.48
C LYS A 124 11.64 13.16 0.80
N TRP A 125 12.89 13.22 0.38
CA TRP A 125 13.71 14.42 0.53
C TRP A 125 13.30 15.50 -0.48
N ARG A 126 13.09 16.74 -0.03
CA ARG A 126 12.86 17.89 -0.90
C ARG A 126 14.07 18.83 -0.87
N LYS A 127 14.92 18.76 -1.90
CA LYS A 127 15.93 19.80 -2.18
C LYS A 127 15.23 21.07 -2.71
N PRO A 128 15.73 22.29 -2.40
CA PRO A 128 16.87 22.62 -1.54
C PRO A 128 16.51 22.81 -0.06
N SER A 129 15.24 22.58 0.32
CA SER A 129 14.69 22.98 1.62
C SER A 129 15.20 22.19 2.84
N SER A 130 16.08 21.21 2.66
CA SER A 130 16.52 20.27 3.69
C SER A 130 15.40 19.67 4.56
N LYS A 131 14.22 19.48 3.96
CA LYS A 131 13.02 18.97 4.62
C LYS A 131 12.63 17.62 4.05
N PHE A 132 12.27 16.70 4.93
CA PHE A 132 11.57 15.49 4.54
C PHE A 132 10.09 15.79 4.33
N ILE A 133 9.50 15.15 3.33
CA ILE A 133 8.07 15.04 3.16
C ILE A 133 7.71 13.66 3.64
N ILE A 134 6.88 13.59 4.67
CA ILE A 134 6.34 12.34 5.17
C ILE A 134 5.04 12.07 4.43
N ARG A 135 4.90 10.87 3.86
CA ARG A 135 3.62 10.42 3.30
C ARG A 135 3.24 9.11 3.94
N LYS A 136 1.99 8.94 4.36
CA LYS A 136 1.50 7.61 4.73
C LYS A 136 1.66 6.69 3.52
N LYS A 137 2.26 5.50 3.68
CA LYS A 137 2.35 4.53 2.59
C LYS A 137 0.92 4.17 2.18
N SER A 138 0.54 4.53 0.96
CA SER A 138 -0.72 4.19 0.32
C SER A 138 -0.43 3.05 -0.67
N TYR A 139 -0.34 1.83 -0.15
CA TYR A 139 -0.07 0.64 -0.98
C TYR A 139 -1.07 0.41 -2.12
N PRO A 140 -2.34 0.87 -2.11
CA PRO A 140 -3.21 0.75 -3.27
C PRO A 140 -2.66 1.46 -4.52
N ASP A 141 -1.99 2.61 -4.34
CA ASP A 141 -1.56 3.44 -5.45
C ASP A 141 -0.22 2.98 -6.05
N ASP A 142 0.64 2.41 -5.20
CA ASP A 142 1.98 1.93 -5.57
C ASP A 142 2.00 0.46 -6.02
N ILE A 143 0.84 -0.22 -6.05
CA ILE A 143 0.74 -1.60 -6.54
C ILE A 143 -0.09 -1.62 -7.82
N LYS A 144 0.47 -2.22 -8.87
CA LYS A 144 -0.25 -2.52 -10.11
C LYS A 144 -0.32 -4.01 -10.34
N ILE A 145 -1.47 -4.46 -10.81
CA ILE A 145 -1.70 -5.84 -11.22
C ILE A 145 -1.85 -5.87 -12.73
N TYR A 146 -0.96 -6.57 -13.40
CA TYR A 146 -1.07 -6.87 -14.83
C TYR A 146 -1.61 -8.28 -15.00
N LEU A 147 -2.52 -8.44 -15.95
CA LEU A 147 -3.16 -9.72 -16.23
C LEU A 147 -3.27 -9.90 -17.74
N TYR A 148 -2.84 -11.05 -18.24
CA TYR A 148 -2.96 -11.42 -19.64
C TYR A 148 -2.90 -12.93 -19.79
N THR A 149 -3.32 -13.43 -20.95
CA THR A 149 -3.21 -14.85 -21.31
C THR A 149 -2.11 -15.06 -22.33
N ASN A 150 -1.69 -16.32 -22.53
CA ASN A 150 -0.63 -16.66 -23.49
C ASN A 150 -1.01 -16.36 -24.96
N LYS A 151 -2.30 -16.18 -25.26
CA LYS A 151 -2.88 -15.76 -26.54
C LYS A 151 -4.12 -14.92 -26.28
N GLU A 152 -4.54 -14.09 -27.23
CA GLU A 152 -5.83 -13.38 -27.14
C GLU A 152 -7.00 -14.20 -27.73
N ARG A 153 -6.68 -15.22 -28.54
CA ARG A 153 -7.63 -16.09 -29.23
C ARG A 153 -7.22 -17.56 -29.07
N TYR A 154 -8.19 -18.41 -28.81
CA TYR A 154 -8.02 -19.84 -28.55
C TYR A 154 -9.02 -20.66 -29.36
N GLU A 155 -8.59 -21.79 -29.89
CA GLU A 155 -9.49 -22.79 -30.45
C GLU A 155 -10.26 -23.52 -29.33
N PHE A 156 -11.40 -24.11 -29.66
CA PHE A 156 -12.18 -24.86 -28.68
C PHE A 156 -11.34 -26.00 -28.05
N GLY A 157 -11.31 -26.04 -26.72
CA GLY A 157 -10.54 -27.02 -25.95
C GLY A 157 -9.03 -26.72 -25.85
N GLU A 158 -8.55 -25.63 -26.44
CA GLU A 158 -7.15 -25.23 -26.29
C GLU A 158 -6.82 -24.82 -24.84
N GLN A 159 -5.62 -25.19 -24.38
CA GLN A 159 -5.16 -24.85 -23.03
C GLN A 159 -4.90 -23.36 -22.88
N ILE A 160 -5.62 -22.73 -21.95
CA ILE A 160 -5.44 -21.32 -21.58
C ILE A 160 -4.53 -21.21 -20.38
N VAL A 161 -3.46 -20.42 -20.52
CA VAL A 161 -2.51 -20.07 -19.46
C VAL A 161 -2.57 -18.58 -19.22
N VAL A 162 -2.87 -18.22 -17.98
CA VAL A 162 -2.99 -16.85 -17.48
C VAL A 162 -1.69 -16.48 -16.77
N THR A 163 -1.16 -15.30 -17.06
CA THR A 163 -0.07 -14.69 -16.31
C THR A 163 -0.60 -13.49 -15.56
N MET A 164 -0.38 -13.48 -14.24
CA MET A 164 -0.68 -12.36 -13.37
C MET A 164 0.62 -11.83 -12.76
N ILE A 165 0.81 -10.51 -12.81
CA ILE A 165 2.00 -9.85 -12.28
C ILE A 165 1.55 -8.83 -11.25
N ILE A 166 2.01 -8.98 -10.01
CA ILE A 166 1.84 -7.97 -8.96
C ILE A 166 3.14 -7.19 -8.87
N LYS A 167 3.08 -5.88 -9.14
CA LYS A 167 4.24 -5.01 -9.25
C LYS A 167 4.17 -3.86 -8.27
N ASN A 168 5.27 -3.61 -7.57
CA ASN A 168 5.52 -2.35 -6.89
C ASN A 168 5.93 -1.31 -7.95
N THR A 169 5.16 -0.25 -8.12
CA THR A 169 5.51 0.89 -8.99
C THR A 169 6.13 2.05 -8.24
N GLY A 170 6.18 1.96 -6.91
CA GLY A 170 6.81 2.92 -6.02
C GLY A 170 8.33 2.74 -5.92
N ASN A 171 8.95 3.73 -5.30
CA ASN A 171 10.39 3.82 -5.07
C ASN A 171 10.83 3.30 -3.69
N SER A 172 9.90 2.76 -2.91
CA SER A 172 10.12 2.32 -1.54
C SER A 172 9.62 0.88 -1.38
N ARG A 173 10.25 0.13 -0.47
CA ARG A 173 9.86 -1.25 -0.15
C ARG A 173 8.43 -1.29 0.38
N LEU A 174 7.63 -2.23 -0.13
CA LEU A 174 6.28 -2.48 0.36
C LEU A 174 6.26 -3.75 1.19
N ARG A 175 5.67 -3.65 2.40
CA ARG A 175 5.44 -4.77 3.29
C ARG A 175 3.95 -4.85 3.61
N ILE A 176 3.23 -5.66 2.83
CA ILE A 176 1.77 -5.69 2.86
C ILE A 176 1.31 -6.84 3.75
N PRO A 177 0.58 -6.57 4.85
CA PRO A 177 0.02 -7.64 5.67
C PRO A 177 -1.09 -8.37 4.91
N LEU A 178 -1.05 -9.70 4.94
CA LEU A 178 -2.10 -10.58 4.45
C LEU A 178 -2.77 -11.28 5.64
N SER A 179 -4.10 -11.40 5.59
CA SER A 179 -4.90 -12.05 6.65
C SER A 179 -4.88 -13.58 6.57
N SER A 180 -4.36 -14.14 5.48
CA SER A 180 -4.22 -15.57 5.25
C SER A 180 -3.01 -15.87 4.36
N SER A 181 -2.76 -17.15 4.08
CA SER A 181 -1.78 -17.57 3.08
C SER A 181 -2.22 -17.31 1.63
N GLN A 182 -3.45 -16.83 1.39
CA GLN A 182 -3.90 -16.45 0.06
C GLN A 182 -3.27 -15.10 -0.31
N ILE A 183 -2.48 -15.08 -1.38
CA ILE A 183 -1.84 -13.88 -1.93
C ILE A 183 -2.71 -13.28 -3.05
N TYR A 184 -3.37 -14.11 -3.83
CA TYR A 184 -4.16 -13.68 -4.96
C TYR A 184 -5.40 -14.54 -5.17
N ASP A 185 -6.28 -14.04 -6.03
CA ASP A 185 -7.37 -14.80 -6.62
C ASP A 185 -7.55 -14.43 -8.10
N LEU A 186 -8.16 -15.33 -8.86
CA LEU A 186 -8.44 -15.13 -10.27
C LEU A 186 -9.87 -15.55 -10.56
N TYR A 187 -10.58 -14.67 -11.24
CA TYR A 187 -12.00 -14.83 -11.57
C TYR A 187 -12.14 -14.86 -13.08
N LEU A 188 -12.96 -15.79 -13.57
CA LEU A 188 -13.38 -15.87 -14.96
C LEU A 188 -14.87 -15.62 -15.05
N PHE A 189 -15.25 -14.68 -15.91
CA PHE A 189 -16.65 -14.32 -16.16
C PHE A 189 -17.06 -14.58 -17.61
N TYR A 190 -18.34 -14.92 -17.76
CA TYR A 190 -19.05 -14.95 -19.02
C TYR A 190 -20.34 -14.15 -18.88
N LYS A 191 -20.51 -13.11 -19.71
CA LYS A 191 -21.66 -12.19 -19.62
C LYS A 191 -21.87 -11.68 -18.19
N ASP A 192 -20.79 -11.20 -17.57
CA ASP A 192 -20.73 -10.66 -16.20
C ASP A 192 -21.10 -11.66 -15.08
N ARG A 193 -21.26 -12.94 -15.39
CA ARG A 193 -21.43 -14.02 -14.41
C ARG A 193 -20.11 -14.72 -14.16
N GLU A 194 -19.71 -14.84 -12.90
CA GLU A 194 -18.57 -15.68 -12.51
C GLU A 194 -18.88 -17.15 -12.85
N ILE A 195 -18.09 -17.72 -13.75
CA ILE A 195 -18.20 -19.13 -14.13
C ILE A 195 -17.10 -19.98 -13.49
N TRP A 196 -15.99 -19.35 -13.10
CA TRP A 196 -14.89 -20.03 -12.44
C TRP A 196 -14.09 -19.07 -11.55
N ARG A 197 -13.53 -19.60 -10.46
CA ARG A 197 -12.67 -18.89 -9.52
C ARG A 197 -11.55 -19.81 -9.07
N TRP A 198 -10.31 -19.32 -9.07
CA TRP A 198 -9.13 -20.11 -8.73
C TRP A 198 -9.13 -20.62 -7.30
N SER A 199 -9.62 -19.82 -6.36
CA SER A 199 -9.66 -20.16 -4.93
C SER A 199 -10.78 -21.13 -4.54
N ARG A 200 -11.76 -21.43 -5.41
CA ARG A 200 -13.01 -22.12 -5.05
C ARG A 200 -12.80 -23.45 -4.32
N ASP A 201 -11.82 -24.22 -4.75
CA ASP A 201 -11.51 -25.55 -4.21
C ASP A 201 -10.18 -25.57 -3.44
N LYS A 202 -9.76 -24.41 -2.92
CA LYS A 202 -8.51 -24.26 -2.17
C LYS A 202 -8.78 -23.89 -0.72
N MET A 203 -7.99 -24.48 0.17
CA MET A 203 -7.95 -24.09 1.57
C MET A 203 -6.70 -23.24 1.82
N PHE A 204 -6.85 -22.16 2.58
CA PHE A 204 -5.77 -21.26 2.96
C PHE A 204 -5.63 -21.24 4.47
N THR A 205 -4.40 -21.20 4.96
CA THR A 205 -4.16 -21.13 6.40
C THR A 205 -4.40 -19.71 6.89
N SER A 206 -5.08 -19.58 8.02
CA SER A 206 -5.28 -18.30 8.70
C SER A 206 -4.04 -17.97 9.53
N ALA A 207 -3.12 -17.22 8.93
CA ALA A 207 -1.96 -16.67 9.62
C ALA A 207 -1.65 -15.29 9.02
N ILE A 208 -1.35 -14.31 9.88
CA ILE A 208 -0.88 -13.01 9.41
C ILE A 208 0.52 -13.20 8.84
N THR A 209 0.62 -13.07 7.52
CA THR A 209 1.87 -13.10 6.75
C THR A 209 2.12 -11.75 6.11
N TYR A 210 3.33 -11.55 5.58
CA TYR A 210 3.69 -10.33 4.87
C TYR A 210 4.06 -10.67 3.43
N PHE A 211 3.45 -9.94 2.51
CA PHE A 211 3.84 -9.92 1.11
C PHE A 211 4.78 -8.75 0.90
N GLU A 212 6.03 -9.06 0.56
CA GLU A 212 7.08 -8.07 0.39
C GLU A 212 7.38 -7.84 -1.09
N LEU A 213 7.55 -6.57 -1.47
CA LEU A 213 8.03 -6.14 -2.78
C LEU A 213 9.07 -5.03 -2.59
N GLU A 214 10.28 -5.25 -3.08
CA GLU A 214 11.29 -4.22 -3.22
C GLU A 214 10.84 -3.14 -4.22
N PRO A 215 11.45 -1.95 -4.22
CA PRO A 215 11.19 -0.92 -5.23
C PRO A 215 11.23 -1.49 -6.64
N TYR A 216 10.18 -1.26 -7.42
CA TYR A 216 10.04 -1.75 -8.80
C TYR A 216 9.98 -3.28 -8.99
N GLU A 217 10.01 -4.07 -7.91
CA GLU A 217 9.94 -5.53 -7.97
C GLU A 217 8.57 -5.99 -8.52
N SER A 218 8.59 -7.13 -9.21
CA SER A 218 7.40 -7.82 -9.70
C SER A 218 7.41 -9.27 -9.25
N LYS A 219 6.27 -9.76 -8.76
CA LYS A 219 6.03 -11.18 -8.52
C LYS A 219 5.05 -11.71 -9.56
N VAL A 220 5.47 -12.78 -10.24
CA VAL A 220 4.77 -13.37 -11.38
C VAL A 220 4.12 -14.68 -10.96
N TYR A 221 2.84 -14.83 -11.31
CA TYR A 221 2.05 -16.02 -11.06
C TYR A 221 1.49 -16.54 -12.38
N THR A 222 1.69 -17.84 -12.62
CA THR A 222 1.15 -18.52 -13.79
C THR A 222 0.02 -19.43 -13.35
N ILE A 223 -1.16 -19.25 -13.93
CA ILE A 223 -2.36 -20.02 -13.63
C ILE A 223 -2.83 -20.69 -14.91
N THR A 224 -2.98 -22.01 -14.88
CA THR A 224 -3.55 -22.78 -15.97
C THR A 224 -5.04 -22.98 -15.69
N LEU A 225 -5.91 -22.59 -16.63
CA LEU A 225 -7.35 -22.86 -16.47
C LEU A 225 -7.58 -24.39 -16.53
N PRO A 226 -8.47 -24.95 -15.69
CA PRO A 226 -8.76 -26.38 -15.70
C PRO A 226 -9.26 -26.83 -17.07
N ARG A 227 -8.85 -28.02 -17.53
CA ARG A 227 -9.32 -28.56 -18.83
C ARG A 227 -10.78 -28.97 -18.81
N GLU A 228 -11.30 -29.25 -17.61
CA GLU A 228 -12.69 -29.60 -17.35
C GLU A 228 -13.62 -28.37 -17.48
N LEU A 229 -13.04 -27.16 -17.50
CA LEU A 229 -13.77 -25.93 -17.73
C LEU A 229 -14.07 -25.78 -19.23
N ILE A 230 -15.24 -26.24 -19.63
CA ILE A 230 -15.69 -26.15 -21.03
C ILE A 230 -16.09 -24.72 -21.35
N LEU A 231 -15.28 -24.05 -22.16
CA LEU A 231 -15.55 -22.71 -22.68
C LEU A 231 -16.10 -22.80 -24.09
N THR A 232 -17.34 -22.37 -24.28
CA THR A 232 -17.97 -22.25 -25.60
C THR A 232 -17.36 -21.08 -26.39
N PRO A 233 -17.40 -21.11 -27.73
CA PRO A 233 -16.99 -19.98 -28.57
C PRO A 233 -17.67 -18.67 -28.14
N ALA A 234 -16.88 -17.75 -27.60
CA ALA A 234 -17.31 -16.48 -27.03
C ALA A 234 -16.12 -15.63 -26.58
N GLN A 235 -16.39 -14.36 -26.24
CA GLN A 235 -15.47 -13.54 -25.46
C GLN A 235 -15.69 -13.75 -23.96
N TYR A 236 -14.59 -13.85 -23.22
CA TYR A 236 -14.54 -14.02 -21.77
C TYR A 236 -13.78 -12.89 -21.11
N GLN A 237 -14.07 -12.68 -19.83
CA GLN A 237 -13.45 -11.66 -18.98
C GLN A 237 -12.65 -12.34 -17.87
N LEU A 238 -11.41 -11.90 -17.66
CA LEU A 238 -10.57 -12.27 -16.53
C LEU A 238 -10.35 -11.06 -15.62
N GLN A 239 -10.42 -11.28 -14.32
CA GLN A 239 -10.03 -10.30 -13.31
C GLN A 239 -9.17 -10.97 -12.25
N GLY A 240 -8.00 -10.40 -11.99
CA GLY A 240 -7.10 -10.80 -10.92
C GLY A 240 -7.31 -9.92 -9.71
N THR A 241 -7.15 -10.48 -8.51
CA THR A 241 -7.20 -9.73 -7.25
C THR A 241 -5.97 -10.06 -6.42
N PHE A 242 -5.29 -9.03 -5.92
CA PHE A 242 -4.33 -9.14 -4.82
C PHE A 242 -5.09 -8.98 -3.51
N THR A 243 -5.02 -9.99 -2.64
CA THR A 243 -5.85 -10.16 -1.43
C THR A 243 -5.35 -9.34 -0.23
N SER A 244 -4.70 -8.20 -0.50
CA SER A 244 -4.34 -7.22 0.52
C SER A 244 -5.57 -6.59 1.17
N ASN A 245 -5.34 -5.78 2.21
CA ASN A 245 -6.38 -4.93 2.79
C ASN A 245 -5.99 -3.43 2.66
N PRO A 246 -6.67 -2.64 1.82
CA PRO A 246 -7.79 -3.03 0.95
C PRO A 246 -7.35 -3.95 -0.20
N GLU A 247 -8.30 -4.68 -0.77
CA GLU A 247 -8.05 -5.52 -1.95
C GLU A 247 -7.72 -4.65 -3.16
N ILE A 248 -6.80 -5.11 -4.00
CA ILE A 248 -6.42 -4.45 -5.25
C ILE A 248 -6.82 -5.35 -6.40
N LYS A 249 -7.52 -4.79 -7.39
CA LYS A 249 -8.00 -5.52 -8.56
C LYS A 249 -7.21 -5.12 -9.79
N SER A 250 -7.00 -6.05 -10.71
CA SER A 250 -6.53 -5.73 -12.05
C SER A 250 -7.62 -5.04 -12.86
N ASP A 251 -7.22 -4.39 -13.94
CA ASP A 251 -8.13 -4.13 -15.06
C ASP A 251 -8.70 -5.45 -15.60
N ILE A 252 -9.88 -5.38 -16.22
CA ILE A 252 -10.49 -6.55 -16.85
C ILE A 252 -9.71 -6.88 -18.12
N TYR A 253 -9.24 -8.13 -18.21
CA TYR A 253 -8.60 -8.66 -19.40
C TYR A 253 -9.59 -9.49 -20.21
N PHE A 254 -9.60 -9.32 -21.53
CA PHE A 254 -10.50 -10.05 -22.42
C PHE A 254 -9.73 -11.03 -23.30
N PHE A 255 -10.27 -12.24 -23.45
CA PHE A 255 -9.81 -13.20 -24.46
C PHE A 255 -11.01 -13.83 -25.17
N THR A 256 -10.78 -14.45 -26.33
CA THR A 256 -11.82 -15.06 -27.15
C THR A 256 -11.55 -16.54 -27.37
N VAL A 257 -12.57 -17.37 -27.22
CA VAL A 257 -12.59 -18.74 -27.72
C VAL A 257 -13.34 -18.74 -29.04
N VAL A 258 -12.76 -19.37 -30.06
CA VAL A 258 -13.36 -19.55 -31.40
C VAL A 258 -13.68 -21.02 -31.63
N ASP A 259 -14.51 -21.29 -32.63
CA ASP A 259 -14.80 -22.65 -33.12
C ASP A 259 -13.53 -23.40 -33.56
#